data_AF-A0A6B1D662-F1
#
_entry.id   AF-A0A6B1D662-F1
#
_cell.length_a   1.000
_cell.length_b   1.000
_cell.length_c   1.000
_cell.angle_alpha   90.00
_cell.angle_beta   90.00
_cell.angle_gamma   90.00
#
_symmetry.space_group_name_H-M   'P 1'
#
loop_
_entity.id
_entity.type
_entity.pdbx_description
1 polymer ?
#
loop_
_entity_poly.entity_id
_entity_poly.type
_entity_poly.pdbx_seq_one_letter_code
_entity_poly.pdbx_strand_id
1 'polypeptide(L)'
;MSLAPVEITVNVEVDLLGESPKADILLLRREGEEWNAAQRARLPDGVRDSAAGHALLEFKYTESVNETALAQAVSYDHFYRQAQRLSEEQAITVVLSARTPQTTRLAEWGYEEMQEGVFRSPLPLLRRVWLLVLNDLPPTPHNAFVKLFASREQERKAAFGALAATEVTMSPQLHAYMFGLQETLEVKGEIDMAEMLTPDKIMEIGEKIRQRVLETATPEEKLAGLDPQERLEGLEPQERLEGLTDAERKLLFRLLREELGIPPGGEGDSDGGTA
;
A
#
# COMPACT_ATOMS: atom_id res chain seq x y z
N MET A 1 -2.35 4.16 2.41
CA MET A 1 -1.42 3.84 3.51
C MET A 1 -0.59 5.09 3.70
N SER A 2 -0.90 5.86 4.73
CA SER A 2 -0.01 6.96 5.12
C SER A 2 1.21 6.34 5.80
N LEU A 3 2.40 6.89 5.57
CA LEU A 3 3.60 6.52 6.33
C LEU A 3 3.68 7.32 7.66
N ALA A 4 2.84 8.34 7.83
CA ALA A 4 2.76 9.14 9.05
C ALA A 4 2.36 8.34 10.33
N PRO A 5 1.45 7.34 10.28
CA PRO A 5 1.11 6.51 11.44
C PRO A 5 2.27 5.65 11.95
N VAL A 6 3.30 5.43 11.13
CA VAL A 6 4.55 4.76 11.54
C VAL A 6 5.69 5.76 11.72
N GLU A 7 5.36 7.04 11.89
CA GLU A 7 6.32 8.10 12.20
C GLU A 7 7.42 8.25 11.12
N ILE A 8 7.00 8.17 9.85
CA ILE A 8 7.84 8.48 8.69
C ILE A 8 7.26 9.72 8.01
N THR A 9 8.06 10.78 7.98
CA THR A 9 7.74 11.98 7.21
C THR A 9 8.02 11.73 5.73
N VAL A 10 7.06 12.08 4.87
CA VAL A 10 7.19 12.00 3.40
C VAL A 10 7.13 13.40 2.84
N ASN A 11 8.16 13.84 2.12
CA ASN A 11 8.17 15.12 1.42
C ASN A 11 8.30 14.86 -0.09
N VAL A 12 7.42 15.47 -0.86
CA VAL A 12 7.46 15.52 -2.32
C VAL A 12 7.95 16.91 -2.73
N GLU A 13 8.80 16.99 -3.76
CA GLU A 13 9.40 18.26 -4.23
C GLU A 13 10.28 18.94 -3.19
N VAL A 14 11.44 18.35 -2.89
CA VAL A 14 12.40 18.94 -1.95
C VAL A 14 13.14 20.10 -2.62
N ASP A 15 13.06 21.29 -2.04
CA ASP A 15 13.88 22.44 -2.45
C ASP A 15 15.35 22.17 -2.09
N LEU A 16 16.15 21.86 -3.11
CA LEU A 16 17.58 21.54 -2.92
C LEU A 16 18.49 22.78 -2.98
N LEU A 17 18.06 23.85 -3.68
CA LEU A 17 18.73 25.15 -3.68
C LEU A 17 17.66 26.26 -3.75
N GLY A 18 17.94 27.41 -3.13
CA GLY A 18 16.95 28.48 -2.88
C GLY A 18 16.22 29.08 -4.10
N GLU A 19 16.72 28.86 -5.32
CA GLU A 19 16.07 29.24 -6.59
C GLU A 19 16.29 28.18 -7.70
N SER A 20 16.28 26.89 -7.38
CA SER A 20 16.59 25.80 -8.33
C SER A 20 15.42 24.88 -8.64
N PRO A 21 15.50 24.09 -9.74
CA PRO A 21 14.44 23.16 -10.13
C PRO A 21 14.01 22.29 -8.96
N LYS A 22 12.70 22.27 -8.70
CA LYS A 22 12.05 21.30 -7.84
C LYS A 22 12.48 19.91 -8.28
N ALA A 23 13.10 19.16 -7.39
CA ALA A 23 13.55 17.82 -7.74
C ALA A 23 12.37 16.84 -7.62
N ASP A 24 12.18 15.98 -8.62
CA ASP A 24 11.22 14.88 -8.62
C ASP A 24 11.68 13.74 -7.69
N ILE A 25 11.96 14.08 -6.43
CA ILE A 25 12.48 13.17 -5.40
C ILE A 25 11.44 13.04 -4.31
N LEU A 26 11.26 11.80 -3.86
CA LEU A 26 10.55 11.50 -2.63
C LEU A 26 11.56 11.41 -1.48
N LEU A 27 11.43 12.28 -0.48
CA LEU A 27 12.23 12.21 0.73
C LEU A 27 11.46 11.47 1.83
N LEU A 28 12.05 10.39 2.31
CA LEU A 28 11.59 9.67 3.49
C LEU A 28 12.49 10.03 4.66
N ARG A 29 11.89 10.49 5.76
CA ARG A 29 12.61 10.79 7.01
C ARG A 29 11.99 10.02 8.16
N ARG A 30 12.81 9.31 8.93
CA ARG A 30 12.33 8.72 10.19
C ARG A 30 12.18 9.75 11.28
N GLU A 31 11.19 9.55 12.13
CA GLU A 31 11.13 10.15 13.45
C GLU A 31 11.63 9.08 14.46
N GLY A 32 12.50 9.47 15.40
CA GLY A 32 13.21 8.56 16.30
C GLY A 32 14.68 8.32 15.93
N GLU A 33 15.42 7.51 16.71
CA GLU A 33 16.87 7.27 16.57
C GLU A 33 17.26 6.14 15.62
N GLU A 34 16.38 5.18 15.38
CA GLU A 34 16.57 4.04 14.46
C GLU A 34 15.25 3.66 13.78
N TRP A 35 15.34 2.97 12.64
CA TRP A 35 14.15 2.41 11.99
C TRP A 35 13.57 1.26 12.82
N ASN A 36 12.36 1.44 13.35
CA ASN A 36 11.65 0.41 14.09
C ASN A 36 11.05 -0.67 13.16
N ALA A 37 10.58 -1.78 13.73
CA ALA A 37 10.04 -2.90 12.95
C ALA A 37 8.83 -2.51 12.09
N ALA A 38 7.94 -1.65 12.60
CA ALA A 38 6.76 -1.19 11.87
C ALA A 38 7.17 -0.31 10.67
N GLN A 39 8.15 0.58 10.84
CA GLN A 39 8.71 1.39 9.78
C GLN A 39 9.38 0.53 8.71
N ARG A 40 10.26 -0.41 9.12
CA ARG A 40 10.94 -1.33 8.18
C ARG A 40 9.98 -2.22 7.42
N ALA A 41 8.80 -2.53 7.96
CA ALA A 41 7.78 -3.29 7.24
C ALA A 41 7.08 -2.47 6.12
N ARG A 42 7.29 -1.16 6.06
CA ARG A 42 6.71 -0.26 5.05
C ARG A 42 7.71 0.28 4.04
N LEU A 43 8.99 -0.01 4.22
CA LEU A 43 10.08 0.46 3.38
C LEU A 43 10.55 -0.67 2.48
N PRO A 44 10.89 -0.39 1.21
CA PRO A 44 11.42 -1.41 0.32
C PRO A 44 12.81 -1.87 0.79
N ASP A 45 13.20 -3.06 0.34
CA ASP A 45 14.55 -3.56 0.44
C ASP A 45 15.57 -2.53 -0.07
N GLY A 46 16.76 -2.52 0.49
CA GLY A 46 17.75 -1.46 0.31
C GLY A 46 17.49 -0.24 1.22
N VAL A 47 16.29 0.36 1.18
CA VAL A 47 15.97 1.49 2.07
C VAL A 47 15.83 1.01 3.51
N ARG A 48 15.04 -0.04 3.72
CA ARG A 48 14.79 -0.62 5.05
C ARG A 48 16.03 -1.25 5.68
N ASP A 49 17.06 -1.56 4.89
CA ASP A 49 18.31 -2.21 5.33
C ASP A 49 19.36 -1.18 5.76
N SER A 50 19.16 0.09 5.39
CA SER A 50 20.03 1.19 5.78
C SER A 50 19.76 1.67 7.20
N ALA A 51 20.80 2.18 7.87
CA ALA A 51 20.68 2.89 9.15
C ALA A 51 20.40 4.40 8.99
N ALA A 52 20.51 4.92 7.75
CA ALA A 52 20.34 6.34 7.46
C ALA A 52 18.95 6.81 7.85
N GLY A 53 18.86 7.97 8.50
CA GLY A 53 17.58 8.57 8.88
C GLY A 53 16.85 9.28 7.76
N HIS A 54 17.56 9.52 6.66
CA HIS A 54 17.06 10.21 5.47
C HIS A 54 17.27 9.31 4.24
N ALA A 55 16.22 9.09 3.47
CA ALA A 55 16.32 8.41 2.18
C ALA A 55 15.73 9.29 1.08
N LEU A 56 16.55 9.61 0.08
CA LEU A 56 16.15 10.32 -1.12
C LEU A 56 15.87 9.30 -2.21
N LEU A 57 14.64 9.27 -2.72
CA LEU A 57 14.22 8.30 -3.73
C LEU A 57 13.95 9.05 -5.03
N GLU A 58 14.75 8.76 -6.05
CA GLU A 58 14.55 9.21 -7.42
C GLU A 58 13.95 8.06 -8.24
N PHE A 59 12.85 8.33 -8.95
CA PHE A 59 12.16 7.29 -9.71
C PHE A 59 12.34 7.43 -11.23
N LYS A 60 12.87 6.39 -11.88
CA LYS A 60 12.95 6.27 -13.34
C LYS A 60 11.93 5.25 -13.84
N TYR A 61 10.81 5.75 -14.36
CA TYR A 61 9.69 4.94 -14.82
C TYR A 61 9.78 4.59 -16.32
N THR A 62 9.81 5.59 -17.20
CA THR A 62 9.69 5.40 -18.66
C THR A 62 11.01 4.97 -19.30
N GLU A 63 12.13 5.48 -18.80
CA GLU A 63 13.47 5.14 -19.26
C GLU A 63 14.21 4.21 -18.28
N SER A 64 15.10 3.38 -18.82
CA SER A 64 16.10 2.70 -18.00
C SER A 64 17.04 3.73 -17.38
N VAL A 65 17.62 3.41 -16.23
CA VAL A 65 18.68 4.23 -15.62
C VAL A 65 19.81 4.44 -16.61
N ASN A 66 20.33 5.68 -16.63
CA ASN A 66 21.41 6.16 -17.49
C ASN A 66 22.36 7.08 -16.71
N GLU A 67 23.43 7.55 -17.34
CA GLU A 67 24.45 8.37 -16.70
C GLU A 67 23.90 9.71 -16.20
N THR A 68 22.92 10.30 -16.90
CA THR A 68 22.26 11.54 -16.47
C THR A 68 21.51 11.32 -15.16
N ALA A 69 20.75 10.23 -15.06
CA ALA A 69 20.05 9.84 -13.83
C ALA A 69 21.01 9.65 -12.66
N LEU A 70 22.14 8.99 -12.89
CA LEU A 70 23.15 8.77 -11.86
C LEU A 70 23.81 10.09 -11.44
N ALA A 71 24.12 10.98 -12.39
CA ALA A 71 24.67 12.31 -12.10
C ALA A 71 23.68 13.18 -11.30
N GLN A 72 22.38 13.10 -11.62
CA GLN A 72 21.32 13.74 -10.85
C GLN A 72 21.29 13.22 -9.41
N ALA A 73 21.22 11.90 -9.22
CA ALA A 73 21.21 11.27 -7.90
C ALA A 73 22.44 11.64 -7.05
N VAL A 74 23.64 11.66 -7.63
CA VAL A 74 24.87 12.11 -6.94
C VAL A 74 24.78 13.59 -6.53
N SER A 75 24.22 14.43 -7.40
CA SER A 75 24.05 15.86 -7.12
C SER A 75 23.03 16.08 -6.00
N TYR A 76 21.92 15.37 -6.04
CA TYR A 76 20.87 15.43 -5.02
C TYR A 76 21.39 15.01 -3.65
N ASP A 77 22.11 13.89 -3.58
CA ASP A 77 22.79 13.46 -2.36
C ASP A 77 23.69 14.57 -1.79
N HIS A 78 24.54 15.16 -2.64
CA HIS A 78 25.50 16.17 -2.21
C HIS A 78 24.81 17.43 -1.65
N PHE A 79 23.92 18.03 -2.43
CA PHE A 79 23.27 19.28 -2.07
C PHE A 79 22.33 19.10 -0.88
N TYR A 80 21.58 17.99 -0.81
CA TYR A 80 20.70 17.72 0.31
C TYR A 80 21.48 17.59 1.62
N ARG A 81 22.53 16.77 1.65
CA ARG A 81 23.35 16.61 2.86
C ARG A 81 24.03 17.91 3.26
N GLN A 82 24.50 18.70 2.29
CA GLN A 82 25.07 20.01 2.58
C GLN A 82 24.05 20.96 3.20
N ALA A 83 22.85 21.06 2.62
CA ALA A 83 21.78 21.93 3.11
C ALA A 83 21.31 21.53 4.52
N GLN A 84 21.17 20.22 4.75
CA GLN A 84 20.70 19.65 6.02
C GLN A 84 21.83 19.40 7.05
N ARG A 85 23.09 19.66 6.67
CA ARG A 85 24.30 19.43 7.49
C ARG A 85 24.43 17.99 7.99
N LEU A 86 24.18 17.03 7.09
CA LEU A 86 24.22 15.59 7.39
C LEU A 86 25.58 14.96 7.01
N SER A 87 26.02 13.97 7.81
CA SER A 87 27.15 13.09 7.46
C SER A 87 26.78 12.12 6.34
N GLU A 88 27.77 11.39 5.82
CA GLU A 88 27.52 10.40 4.75
C GLU A 88 26.66 9.22 5.22
N GLU A 89 26.68 8.90 6.51
CA GLU A 89 25.94 7.77 7.10
C GLU A 89 24.49 8.13 7.45
N GLN A 90 24.18 9.42 7.52
CA GLN A 90 22.86 9.92 7.93
C GLN A 90 21.84 9.97 6.79
N ALA A 91 22.30 9.91 5.53
CA ALA A 91 21.45 9.92 4.36
C ALA A 91 21.87 8.85 3.34
N ILE A 92 20.88 8.29 2.63
CA ILE A 92 21.09 7.48 1.43
C ILE A 92 20.32 8.09 0.26
N THR A 93 20.87 7.94 -0.94
CA THR A 93 20.15 8.22 -2.18
C THR A 93 19.92 6.93 -2.93
N VAL A 94 18.69 6.73 -3.39
CA VAL A 94 18.22 5.52 -4.02
C VAL A 94 17.57 5.86 -5.35
N VAL A 95 18.04 5.24 -6.43
CA VAL A 95 17.40 5.29 -7.73
C VAL A 95 16.53 4.04 -7.88
N LEU A 96 15.23 4.25 -8.00
CA LEU A 96 14.25 3.21 -8.32
C LEU A 96 14.17 3.08 -9.84
N SER A 97 14.40 1.88 -10.38
CA SER A 97 14.33 1.61 -11.81
C SER A 97 13.19 0.65 -12.13
N ALA A 98 12.18 1.14 -12.86
CA ALA A 98 11.07 0.32 -13.32
C ALA A 98 11.51 -0.72 -14.36
N ARG A 99 12.45 -0.35 -15.23
CA ARG A 99 13.01 -1.19 -16.30
C ARG A 99 14.34 -1.80 -15.87
N THR A 100 14.56 -3.08 -16.14
CA THR A 100 15.82 -3.75 -15.81
C THR A 100 16.96 -3.14 -16.64
N PRO A 101 17.98 -2.53 -16.01
CA PRO A 101 19.13 -2.01 -16.75
C PRO A 101 19.93 -3.13 -17.43
N GLN A 102 20.63 -2.80 -18.51
CA GLN A 102 21.49 -3.77 -19.18
C GLN A 102 22.67 -4.15 -18.29
N THR A 103 22.99 -5.44 -18.20
CA THR A 103 24.10 -5.96 -17.38
C THR A 103 25.45 -5.32 -17.73
N THR A 104 25.70 -5.03 -19.02
CA THR A 104 26.91 -4.34 -19.47
C THR A 104 27.02 -2.93 -18.88
N ARG A 105 25.90 -2.19 -18.83
CA ARG A 105 25.83 -0.85 -18.24
C ARG A 105 26.05 -0.89 -16.73
N LEU A 106 25.43 -1.85 -16.03
CA LEU A 106 25.67 -2.05 -14.60
C LEU A 106 27.15 -2.30 -14.31
N ALA A 107 27.80 -3.15 -15.11
CA ALA A 107 29.23 -3.42 -14.98
C ALA A 107 30.11 -2.18 -15.26
N GLU A 108 29.78 -1.37 -16.28
CA GLU A 108 30.48 -0.10 -16.57
C GLU A 108 30.42 0.89 -15.40
N TRP A 109 29.28 0.95 -14.72
CA TRP A 109 29.08 1.79 -13.53
C TRP A 109 29.52 1.13 -12.22
N GLY A 110 30.05 -0.10 -12.31
CA GLY A 110 30.52 -0.88 -11.17
C GLY A 110 29.40 -1.35 -10.22
N TYR A 111 28.14 -1.36 -10.65
CA TYR A 111 27.06 -1.86 -9.81
C TYR A 111 27.12 -3.38 -9.68
N GLU A 112 27.15 -3.84 -8.43
CA GLU A 112 27.10 -5.24 -8.04
C GLU A 112 25.83 -5.47 -7.22
N GLU A 113 25.20 -6.63 -7.43
CA GLU A 113 24.01 -7.03 -6.68
C GLU A 113 24.40 -7.44 -5.27
N MET A 114 23.85 -6.75 -4.27
CA MET A 114 24.09 -7.04 -2.85
C MET A 114 23.08 -8.06 -2.31
N GLN A 115 21.85 -7.94 -2.80
CA GLN A 115 20.71 -8.82 -2.55
C GLN A 115 19.74 -8.64 -3.73
N GLU A 116 18.79 -9.55 -3.87
CA GLU A 116 17.88 -9.62 -5.01
C GLU A 116 17.25 -8.25 -5.32
N GLY A 117 17.59 -7.70 -6.49
CA GLY A 117 17.10 -6.41 -6.97
C GLY A 117 17.70 -5.16 -6.33
N VAL A 118 18.69 -5.27 -5.43
CA VAL A 118 19.37 -4.15 -4.78
C VAL A 118 20.85 -4.15 -5.12
N PHE A 119 21.29 -3.09 -5.80
CA PHE A 119 22.62 -2.95 -6.36
C PHE A 119 23.38 -1.79 -5.71
N ARG A 120 24.69 -1.97 -5.53
CA ARG A 120 25.62 -0.93 -5.05
C ARG A 120 26.87 -0.87 -5.90
N SER A 121 27.41 0.33 -6.06
CA SER A 121 28.69 0.54 -6.75
C SER A 121 29.81 0.79 -5.74
N PRO A 122 31.03 0.23 -5.90
CA PRO A 122 32.17 0.60 -5.09
C PRO A 122 32.85 1.89 -5.60
N LEU A 123 32.44 2.41 -6.77
CA LEU A 123 33.07 3.58 -7.37
C LEU A 123 32.86 4.82 -6.48
N PRO A 124 33.89 5.66 -6.24
CA PRO A 124 33.82 6.73 -5.25
C PRO A 124 32.64 7.70 -5.39
N LEU A 125 32.23 8.01 -6.63
CA LEU A 125 31.11 8.90 -6.89
C LEU A 125 29.75 8.21 -6.75
N LEU A 126 29.67 6.91 -7.07
CA LEU A 126 28.42 6.15 -7.10
C LEU A 126 28.15 5.33 -5.83
N ARG A 127 29.13 5.20 -4.92
CA ARG A 127 28.99 4.40 -3.69
C ARG A 127 27.85 4.79 -2.76
N ARG A 128 27.34 6.02 -2.92
CA ARG A 128 26.23 6.60 -2.15
C ARG A 128 24.89 6.54 -2.88
N VAL A 129 24.89 6.16 -4.15
CA VAL A 129 23.68 5.96 -4.95
C VAL A 129 23.40 4.46 -5.00
N TRP A 130 22.34 4.04 -4.34
CA TRP A 130 21.87 2.67 -4.39
C TRP A 130 20.91 2.54 -5.56
N LEU A 131 20.91 1.40 -6.23
CA LEU A 131 20.03 1.15 -7.36
C LEU A 131 19.10 -0.01 -7.01
N LEU A 132 17.79 0.25 -7.03
CA LEU A 132 16.76 -0.77 -6.84
C LEU A 132 16.12 -1.06 -8.20
N VAL A 133 16.26 -2.29 -8.67
CA VAL A 133 15.65 -2.75 -9.91
C VAL A 133 14.32 -3.43 -9.57
N LEU A 134 13.21 -2.75 -9.85
CA LEU A 134 11.88 -3.18 -9.37
C LEU A 134 11.42 -4.52 -9.94
N ASN A 135 11.87 -4.86 -11.15
CA ASN A 135 11.59 -6.15 -11.77
C ASN A 135 12.27 -7.32 -11.05
N ASP A 136 13.35 -7.05 -10.31
CA ASP A 136 14.19 -8.06 -9.69
C ASP A 136 13.99 -8.12 -8.17
N LEU A 137 13.35 -7.12 -7.55
CA LEU A 137 12.98 -7.19 -6.13
C LEU A 137 12.03 -8.37 -5.84
N PRO A 138 12.12 -9.04 -4.69
CA PRO A 138 11.19 -10.12 -4.37
C PRO A 138 9.76 -9.59 -4.10
N PRO A 139 8.69 -10.35 -4.43
CA PRO A 139 7.29 -9.92 -4.27
C PRO A 139 6.80 -10.05 -2.83
N THR A 140 7.52 -9.40 -1.90
CA THR A 140 7.20 -9.36 -0.48
C THR A 140 6.30 -8.16 -0.14
N PRO A 141 5.53 -8.21 0.97
CA PRO A 141 4.66 -7.11 1.36
C PRO A 141 5.30 -5.71 1.41
N HIS A 142 6.56 -5.62 1.84
CA HIS A 142 7.28 -4.35 1.99
C HIS A 142 7.83 -3.81 0.66
N ASN A 143 8.08 -4.67 -0.32
CA ASN A 143 8.46 -4.26 -1.68
C ASN A 143 7.25 -4.02 -2.59
N ALA A 144 6.09 -4.56 -2.22
CA ALA A 144 4.95 -4.65 -3.12
C ALA A 144 4.51 -3.27 -3.66
N PHE A 145 4.47 -2.22 -2.82
CA PHE A 145 4.11 -0.88 -3.28
C PHE A 145 5.04 -0.33 -4.36
N VAL A 146 6.36 -0.49 -4.23
CA VAL A 146 7.30 -0.04 -5.27
C VAL A 146 7.23 -0.95 -6.50
N LYS A 147 7.05 -2.25 -6.31
CA LYS A 147 6.92 -3.22 -7.41
C LYS A 147 5.64 -3.04 -8.25
N LEU A 148 4.60 -2.36 -7.75
CA LEU A 148 3.46 -1.95 -8.59
C LEU A 148 3.89 -1.16 -9.83
N PHE A 149 5.05 -0.50 -9.77
CA PHE A 149 5.59 0.29 -10.87
C PHE A 149 6.71 -0.41 -11.65
N ALA A 150 6.92 -1.71 -11.43
CA ALA A 150 7.81 -2.53 -12.25
C ALA A 150 7.33 -2.56 -13.72
N SER A 151 8.26 -2.59 -14.68
CA SER A 151 7.90 -2.57 -16.09
C SER A 151 7.30 -3.90 -16.57
N ARG A 152 7.66 -5.02 -15.92
CA ARG A 152 7.14 -6.35 -16.26
C ARG A 152 5.75 -6.56 -15.64
N GLU A 153 4.79 -6.97 -16.47
CA GLU A 153 3.41 -7.22 -16.04
C GLU A 153 3.31 -8.30 -14.94
N GLN A 154 4.08 -9.38 -15.08
CA GLN A 154 4.11 -10.46 -14.08
C GLN A 154 4.54 -9.97 -12.69
N GLU A 155 5.50 -9.05 -12.64
CA GLU A 155 6.01 -8.48 -11.40
C GLU A 155 4.96 -7.58 -10.73
N ARG A 156 4.21 -6.81 -11.52
CA ARG A 156 3.09 -6.01 -11.00
C ARG A 156 1.96 -6.90 -10.48
N LYS A 157 1.60 -7.97 -11.20
CA LYS A 157 0.59 -8.93 -10.74
C LYS A 157 0.99 -9.59 -9.43
N ALA A 158 2.26 -10.00 -9.30
CA ALA A 158 2.78 -10.55 -8.06
C ALA A 158 2.72 -9.53 -6.91
N ALA A 159 3.02 -8.25 -7.18
CA ALA A 159 2.92 -7.19 -6.20
C ALA A 159 1.47 -6.91 -5.74
N PHE A 160 0.50 -6.88 -6.65
CA PHE A 160 -0.92 -6.78 -6.27
C PHE A 160 -1.36 -7.96 -5.41
N GLY A 161 -0.97 -9.19 -5.79
CA GLY A 161 -1.24 -10.40 -5.00
C GLY A 161 -0.61 -10.34 -3.60
N ALA A 162 0.64 -9.85 -3.51
CA ALA A 162 1.31 -9.68 -2.23
C ALA A 162 0.58 -8.67 -1.34
N LEU A 163 0.08 -7.55 -1.87
CA LEU A 163 -0.68 -6.56 -1.10
C LEU A 163 -2.04 -7.11 -0.65
N ALA A 164 -2.75 -7.83 -1.52
CA ALA A 164 -4.05 -8.43 -1.21
C ALA A 164 -3.95 -9.47 -0.08
N ALA A 165 -2.82 -10.15 0.05
CA ALA A 165 -2.56 -11.11 1.11
C ALA A 165 -2.13 -10.47 2.45
N THR A 166 -1.95 -9.14 2.52
CA THR A 166 -1.56 -8.48 3.78
C THR A 166 -2.75 -8.18 4.67
N GLU A 167 -2.57 -8.38 5.98
CA GLU A 167 -3.53 -7.94 7.01
C GLU A 167 -3.48 -6.41 7.25
N VAL A 168 -2.88 -5.65 6.34
CA VAL A 168 -2.74 -4.21 6.49
C VAL A 168 -4.09 -3.56 6.22
N THR A 169 -4.65 -2.92 7.25
CA THR A 169 -5.85 -2.10 7.08
C THR A 169 -5.58 -0.98 6.09
N MET A 170 -6.18 -1.09 4.90
CA MET A 170 -6.13 -0.05 3.89
C MET A 170 -7.29 0.92 4.09
N SER A 171 -6.99 2.23 4.08
CA SER A 171 -8.02 3.26 3.99
C SER A 171 -8.83 3.09 2.70
N PRO A 172 -10.14 3.39 2.68
CA PRO A 172 -10.97 3.30 1.47
C PRO A 172 -10.38 4.02 0.25
N GLN A 173 -9.71 5.16 0.47
CA GLN A 173 -9.06 5.95 -0.58
C GLN A 173 -7.87 5.22 -1.20
N LEU A 174 -7.03 4.57 -0.37
CA LEU A 174 -5.94 3.73 -0.87
C LEU A 174 -6.48 2.54 -1.64
N HIS A 175 -7.55 1.92 -1.14
CA HIS A 175 -8.18 0.79 -1.82
C HIS A 175 -8.68 1.22 -3.21
N ALA A 176 -9.43 2.32 -3.29
CA ALA A 176 -9.87 2.87 -4.57
C ALA A 176 -8.69 3.19 -5.49
N TYR A 177 -7.66 3.87 -4.99
CA TYR A 177 -6.46 4.15 -5.78
C TYR A 177 -5.79 2.88 -6.33
N MET A 178 -5.62 1.84 -5.50
CA MET A 178 -5.01 0.58 -5.91
C MET A 178 -5.83 -0.15 -6.96
N PHE A 179 -7.15 -0.25 -6.78
CA PHE A 179 -8.03 -0.84 -7.78
C PHE A 179 -8.01 -0.07 -9.10
N GLY A 180 -8.08 1.26 -9.04
CA GLY A 180 -7.98 2.10 -10.23
C GLY A 180 -6.64 1.93 -10.95
N LEU A 181 -5.55 1.79 -10.20
CA LEU A 181 -4.21 1.57 -10.75
C LEU A 181 -4.10 0.19 -11.41
N GLN A 182 -4.59 -0.86 -10.74
CA GLN A 182 -4.59 -2.22 -11.28
C GLN A 182 -5.32 -2.29 -12.62
N GLU A 183 -6.57 -1.83 -12.67
CA GLU A 183 -7.38 -1.84 -13.88
C GLU A 183 -6.75 -1.03 -15.02
N THR A 184 -6.20 0.14 -14.69
CA THR A 184 -5.50 0.97 -15.68
C THR A 184 -4.32 0.23 -16.29
N LEU A 185 -3.51 -0.43 -15.44
CA LEU A 185 -2.34 -1.19 -15.87
C LEU A 185 -2.70 -2.46 -16.64
N GLU A 186 -3.79 -3.14 -16.28
CA GLU A 186 -4.27 -4.33 -16.99
C GLU A 186 -4.83 -4.00 -18.38
N VAL A 187 -5.55 -2.89 -18.51
CA VAL A 187 -6.13 -2.47 -19.79
C VAL A 187 -5.09 -1.86 -20.73
N LYS A 188 -4.17 -1.03 -20.21
CA LYS A 188 -3.21 -0.28 -21.04
C LYS A 188 -1.83 -0.96 -21.17
N GLY A 189 -1.49 -1.89 -20.29
CA GLY A 189 -0.19 -2.57 -20.26
C GLY A 189 0.94 -1.72 -19.68
N GLU A 190 1.26 -0.57 -20.28
CA GLU A 190 2.16 0.45 -19.72
C GLU A 190 1.37 1.75 -19.51
N ILE A 191 1.67 2.48 -18.43
CA ILE A 191 1.12 3.83 -18.25
C ILE A 191 1.91 4.75 -19.17
N ASP A 192 1.29 5.19 -20.26
CA ASP A 192 1.82 6.34 -21.00
C ASP A 192 1.61 7.58 -20.12
N MET A 193 2.69 8.06 -19.48
CA MET A 193 2.67 9.26 -18.65
C MET A 193 2.34 10.53 -19.47
N ALA A 194 2.37 10.46 -20.82
CA ALA A 194 1.92 11.54 -21.68
C ALA A 194 0.38 11.66 -21.72
N GLU A 195 -0.35 10.56 -21.46
CA GLU A 195 -1.75 10.64 -21.07
C GLU A 195 -1.82 10.97 -19.57
N MET A 196 -2.52 12.06 -19.22
CA MET A 196 -2.68 12.56 -17.86
C MET A 196 -3.41 11.54 -16.94
N LEU A 197 -2.72 10.50 -16.50
CA LEU A 197 -3.12 9.59 -15.42
C LEU A 197 -2.62 10.20 -14.10
N THR A 198 -3.24 11.30 -13.71
CA THR A 198 -2.98 11.91 -12.41
C THR A 198 -3.45 10.97 -11.29
N PRO A 199 -2.90 11.09 -10.07
CA PRO A 199 -3.37 10.30 -8.94
C PRO A 199 -4.89 10.44 -8.69
N ASP A 200 -5.43 11.65 -8.87
CA ASP A 200 -6.86 11.92 -8.75
C ASP A 200 -7.68 11.15 -9.79
N LYS A 201 -7.17 11.05 -11.02
CA LYS A 201 -7.86 10.31 -12.08
C LYS A 201 -7.91 8.82 -11.79
N ILE A 202 -6.81 8.27 -11.30
CA ILE A 202 -6.70 6.86 -10.88
C ILE A 202 -7.69 6.59 -9.74
N MET A 203 -7.74 7.47 -8.74
CA MET A 203 -8.68 7.37 -7.63
C MET A 203 -10.14 7.44 -8.10
N GLU A 204 -10.46 8.36 -9.02
CA GLU A 204 -11.81 8.47 -9.62
C GLU A 204 -12.22 7.18 -10.35
N ILE A 205 -11.30 6.57 -11.11
CA ILE A 205 -11.55 5.30 -11.80
C ILE A 205 -11.88 4.21 -10.78
N GLY A 206 -11.05 4.06 -9.74
CA GLY A 206 -11.26 3.05 -8.71
C GLY A 206 -12.55 3.24 -7.91
N GLU A 207 -12.89 4.49 -7.57
CA GLU A 207 -14.16 4.82 -6.91
C GLU A 207 -15.38 4.45 -7.78
N LYS A 208 -15.33 4.75 -9.08
CA LYS A 208 -16.40 4.36 -10.01
C LYS A 208 -16.55 2.85 -10.14
N ILE A 209 -15.43 2.11 -10.15
CA ILE A 209 -15.47 0.64 -10.18
C ILE A 209 -16.09 0.12 -8.90
N ARG A 210 -15.64 0.60 -7.73
CA ARG A 210 -16.20 0.21 -6.43
C ARG A 210 -17.70 0.45 -6.39
N GLN A 211 -18.14 1.63 -6.83
CA GLN A 211 -19.57 1.97 -6.88
C GLN A 211 -20.34 1.04 -7.80
N ARG A 212 -19.83 0.74 -9.00
CA ARG A 212 -20.48 -0.20 -9.92
C ARG A 212 -20.59 -1.61 -9.34
N VAL A 213 -19.53 -2.11 -8.71
CA VAL A 213 -19.58 -3.41 -8.02
C VAL A 213 -20.67 -3.42 -6.94
N LEU A 214 -20.77 -2.36 -6.14
CA LEU A 214 -21.84 -2.21 -5.14
C LEU A 214 -23.23 -2.10 -5.77
N GLU A 215 -23.38 -1.47 -6.93
CA GLU A 215 -24.68 -1.35 -7.62
C GLU A 215 -25.13 -2.67 -8.25
N THR A 216 -24.20 -3.47 -8.78
CA THR A 216 -24.53 -4.69 -9.52
C THR A 216 -24.47 -5.96 -8.67
N ALA A 217 -23.76 -5.95 -7.53
CA ALA A 217 -23.63 -7.13 -6.67
C ALA A 217 -24.96 -7.48 -5.98
N THR A 218 -25.23 -8.79 -5.92
CA THR A 218 -26.31 -9.38 -5.14
C THR A 218 -26.10 -9.16 -3.64
N PRO A 219 -27.16 -9.18 -2.82
CA PRO A 219 -27.02 -9.14 -1.36
C PRO A 219 -26.06 -10.21 -0.83
N GLU A 220 -26.10 -11.43 -1.39
CA GLU A 220 -25.23 -12.54 -0.99
C GLU A 220 -23.75 -12.25 -1.26
N GLU A 221 -23.43 -11.67 -2.43
CA GLU A 221 -22.05 -11.27 -2.77
C GLU A 221 -21.55 -10.12 -1.89
N LYS A 222 -22.41 -9.15 -1.57
CA LYS A 222 -22.08 -8.02 -0.68
C LYS A 222 -21.77 -8.45 0.74
N LEU A 223 -22.44 -9.50 1.22
CA LEU A 223 -22.30 -10.03 2.57
C LEU A 223 -21.34 -11.23 2.63
N ALA A 224 -20.73 -11.61 1.51
CA ALA A 224 -19.78 -12.72 1.46
C ALA A 224 -18.54 -12.41 2.31
N GLY A 225 -18.13 -13.40 3.12
CA GLY A 225 -16.99 -13.25 4.04
C GLY A 225 -17.34 -12.61 5.39
N LEU A 226 -18.49 -11.97 5.54
CA LEU A 226 -18.96 -11.47 6.84
C LEU A 226 -19.57 -12.59 7.67
N ASP A 227 -19.25 -12.61 8.96
CA ASP A 227 -19.90 -13.47 9.94
C ASP A 227 -21.32 -12.95 10.30
N PRO A 228 -22.16 -13.74 10.98
CA PRO A 228 -23.52 -13.31 11.32
C PRO A 228 -23.59 -12.04 12.18
N GLN A 229 -22.60 -11.76 13.02
CA GLN A 229 -22.59 -10.56 13.86
C GLN A 229 -22.29 -9.31 13.02
N GLU A 230 -21.28 -9.38 12.14
CA GLU A 230 -20.90 -8.30 11.22
C GLU A 230 -22.04 -7.95 10.25
N ARG A 231 -22.77 -8.95 9.77
CA ARG A 231 -23.94 -8.72 8.87
C ARG A 231 -25.08 -7.94 9.53
N LEU A 232 -25.20 -8.04 10.85
CA LEU A 232 -26.26 -7.39 11.63
C LEU A 232 -25.77 -6.10 12.30
N GLU A 233 -24.51 -5.72 12.10
CA GLU A 233 -23.96 -4.49 12.64
C GLU A 233 -24.67 -3.26 12.05
N GLY A 234 -25.00 -2.29 12.90
CA GLY A 234 -25.76 -1.11 12.50
C GLY A 234 -27.28 -1.30 12.40
N LEU A 235 -27.81 -2.52 12.54
CA LEU A 235 -29.25 -2.77 12.67
C LEU A 235 -29.68 -2.79 14.13
N GLU A 236 -30.77 -2.08 14.43
CA GLU A 236 -31.45 -2.14 15.73
C GLU A 236 -32.13 -3.51 15.92
N PRO A 237 -32.34 -3.99 17.17
CA PRO A 237 -32.92 -5.31 17.42
C PRO A 237 -34.25 -5.59 16.70
N GLN A 238 -35.10 -4.57 16.53
CA GLN A 238 -36.37 -4.69 15.83
C GLN A 238 -36.18 -4.92 14.33
N GLU A 239 -35.23 -4.21 13.70
CA GLU A 239 -34.91 -4.33 12.26
C GLU A 239 -34.36 -5.71 11.93
N ARG A 240 -33.61 -6.32 12.84
CA ARG A 240 -33.10 -7.70 12.69
C ARG A 240 -34.20 -8.76 12.62
N LEU A 241 -35.40 -8.45 13.13
CA LEU A 241 -36.57 -9.33 13.09
C LEU A 241 -37.45 -9.08 11.85
N GLU A 242 -37.16 -8.04 11.07
CA GLU A 242 -37.83 -7.77 9.81
C GLU A 242 -37.47 -8.86 8.79
N GLY A 243 -38.43 -9.21 7.92
CA GLY A 243 -38.27 -10.31 6.96
C GLY A 243 -38.49 -11.72 7.51
N LEU A 244 -38.46 -11.94 8.83
CA LEU A 244 -38.83 -13.22 9.43
C LEU A 244 -40.34 -13.45 9.40
N THR A 245 -40.76 -14.65 9.02
CA THR A 245 -42.14 -15.12 9.14
C THR A 245 -42.53 -15.35 10.60
N ASP A 246 -43.83 -15.40 10.89
CA ASP A 246 -44.33 -15.70 12.25
C ASP A 246 -43.83 -17.06 12.77
N ALA A 247 -43.64 -18.05 11.89
CA ALA A 247 -43.11 -19.35 12.25
C ALA A 247 -41.63 -19.26 12.69
N GLU A 248 -40.82 -18.52 11.95
CA GLU A 248 -39.40 -18.30 12.27
C GLU A 248 -39.24 -17.47 13.55
N ARG A 249 -40.08 -16.44 13.75
CA ARG A 249 -40.10 -15.66 15.00
C ARG A 249 -40.45 -16.53 16.21
N LYS A 250 -41.44 -17.42 16.09
CA LYS A 250 -41.79 -18.38 17.15
C LYS A 250 -40.65 -19.37 17.44
N LEU A 251 -39.94 -19.82 16.40
CA LEU A 251 -38.76 -20.68 16.56
C LEU A 251 -37.63 -19.94 17.28
N LEU A 252 -37.31 -18.72 16.85
CA LEU A 252 -36.30 -17.87 17.49
C LEU A 252 -36.62 -17.63 18.98
N PHE A 253 -37.88 -17.32 19.29
CA PHE A 253 -38.32 -17.15 20.67
C PHE A 253 -38.14 -18.42 21.52
N ARG A 254 -38.36 -19.60 20.94
CA ARG A 254 -38.10 -20.88 21.62
C ARG A 254 -36.62 -21.06 21.91
N LEU A 255 -35.75 -20.85 20.92
CA LEU A 255 -34.30 -20.98 21.06
C LEU A 255 -33.75 -20.02 22.13
N LEU A 256 -34.20 -18.77 22.13
CA LEU A 256 -33.83 -17.79 23.15
C LEU A 256 -34.29 -18.20 24.56
N ARG A 257 -35.49 -18.78 24.71
CA ARG A 257 -35.94 -19.30 26.00
C ARG A 257 -35.09 -20.46 26.49
N GLU A 258 -34.70 -21.37 25.60
CA GLU A 258 -33.81 -22.49 25.92
C GLU A 258 -32.43 -22.00 26.37
N GLU A 259 -31.86 -21.02 25.65
CA GLU A 259 -30.57 -20.40 25.98
C GLU A 259 -30.61 -19.66 27.33
N LEU A 260 -31.72 -18.97 27.62
CA LEU A 260 -31.93 -18.27 28.88
C LEU A 260 -32.43 -19.17 30.03
N GLY A 261 -32.60 -20.48 29.80
CA GLY A 261 -33.06 -21.44 30.82
C GLY A 261 -34.51 -21.22 31.28
N ILE A 262 -35.37 -20.63 30.45
CA ILE A 262 -36.77 -20.34 30.78
C ILE A 262 -37.64 -21.56 30.42
N PRO A 263 -38.26 -22.25 31.40
CA PRO A 263 -39.00 -23.49 31.16
C PRO A 263 -40.24 -23.27 30.28
N PRO A 264 -40.62 -24.23 29.40
CA PRO A 264 -41.82 -24.11 28.58
C PRO A 264 -43.06 -24.22 29.48
N GLY A 265 -43.90 -23.17 29.52
CA GLY A 265 -45.18 -23.19 30.23
C GLY A 265 -45.23 -22.33 31.49
N GLY A 266 -45.82 -21.17 31.32
CA GLY A 266 -46.44 -20.36 32.36
C GLY A 266 -47.58 -19.59 31.73
N GLU A 267 -48.42 -20.29 30.93
CA GLU A 267 -49.75 -19.79 30.65
C GLU A 267 -50.45 -19.75 32.01
N GLY A 268 -50.70 -18.54 32.49
CA GLY A 268 -51.53 -18.35 33.65
C GLY A 268 -52.90 -18.91 33.33
N ASP A 269 -53.18 -20.13 33.79
CA ASP A 269 -54.50 -20.50 34.25
C ASP A 269 -54.85 -19.52 35.37
N SER A 270 -55.35 -18.34 34.99
CA SER A 270 -56.28 -17.61 35.82
C SER A 270 -57.59 -18.40 35.81
N ASP A 271 -57.57 -19.52 36.52
CA ASP A 271 -58.79 -20.21 36.90
C ASP A 271 -59.53 -19.24 37.81
N GLY A 272 -60.55 -18.59 37.25
CA GLY A 272 -61.43 -17.65 37.91
C GLY A 272 -62.27 -18.39 38.94
N GLY A 273 -61.65 -18.70 40.09
CA GLY A 273 -62.36 -19.07 41.30
C GLY A 273 -63.00 -17.84 41.92
N THR A 274 -64.26 -17.59 41.59
CA THR A 274 -65.17 -16.87 42.50
C THR A 274 -66.46 -17.65 42.64
N ALA A 275 -66.69 -18.05 43.89
CA ALA A 275 -67.92 -18.60 44.44
C ALA A 275 -69.12 -17.64 44.33
#